data_AF-A0A4S3JQR8-F1
#
_entry.id   AF-A0A4S3JQR8-F1
#
_cell.length_a   1.000
_cell.length_b   1.000
_cell.length_c   1.000
_cell.angle_alpha   90.00
_cell.angle_beta   90.00
_cell.angle_gamma   90.00
#
_symmetry.space_group_name_H-M   'P 1'
#
loop_
_entity.id
_entity.type
_entity.pdbx_description
1 polymer ?
#
loop_
_entity_poly.entity_id
_entity_poly.type
_entity_poly.pdbx_seq_one_letter_code
_entity_poly.pdbx_strand_id
1 'polypeptide(L)'
;MAQENVVPGSLYIYAPNKWAPIIFTFGFTISGLFHLWQCHRYKCFKLMWLHIACCIMFTIGFATREYGAFNYMDSDANLAVYIVSTCMIYMAPPILELANYHILGHVLYYIPYHSPMHPGRVFTTFGMLSTIVEVMNALGVSNLANHKLPESRRKTGEILMKASLIVQVGVLLLFCVLAAIFQRRCVRDGIWTRRVSVPLWTLYISTFLILIRCVYRIVEHFGFSSLGPESLKDGEEISYILRYEWFFYVFEAAVMLVNTLMWNLWHPRRYLPQHKSTYLAQDGITELEGPGWKDNRPWLVTLIDPFGWLDSKDDKPPFWETNGYAKVYNEHF
;
A
#
# COMPACT_ATOMS: atom_id res chain seq x y z
N MET A 1 7.25 30.26 -8.04
CA MET A 1 7.54 30.41 -9.48
C MET A 1 8.23 29.14 -9.94
N ALA A 2 7.46 28.19 -10.45
CA ALA A 2 7.99 26.94 -10.99
C ALA A 2 8.76 27.28 -12.28
N GLN A 3 10.01 26.82 -12.41
CA GLN A 3 10.81 27.11 -13.60
C GLN A 3 10.28 26.27 -14.77
N GLU A 4 9.67 26.97 -15.74
CA GLU A 4 8.91 26.44 -16.88
C GLU A 4 9.76 25.83 -18.01
N ASN A 5 11.09 25.85 -17.86
CA ASN A 5 12.05 25.55 -18.91
C ASN A 5 12.81 24.25 -18.62
N VAL A 6 12.81 23.35 -19.60
CA VAL A 6 13.68 22.16 -19.62
C VAL A 6 15.12 22.61 -19.44
N VAL A 7 15.85 21.98 -18.52
CA VAL A 7 17.26 22.28 -18.25
C VAL A 7 18.12 21.16 -18.83
N PRO A 8 18.87 21.39 -19.91
CA PRO A 8 19.77 20.38 -20.49
C PRO A 8 20.77 19.87 -19.44
N GLY A 9 20.94 18.55 -19.35
CA GLY A 9 21.84 17.92 -18.36
C GLY A 9 21.26 17.80 -16.95
N SER A 10 20.00 18.18 -16.72
CA SER A 10 19.31 17.90 -15.45
C SER A 10 18.83 16.46 -15.39
N LEU A 11 19.09 15.78 -14.26
CA LEU A 11 18.57 14.45 -13.96
C LEU A 11 17.04 14.43 -13.81
N TYR A 12 16.42 15.57 -13.51
CA TYR A 12 14.98 15.73 -13.33
C TYR A 12 14.30 16.32 -14.56
N ILE A 13 15.01 16.55 -15.68
CA ILE A 13 14.56 17.26 -16.90
C ILE A 13 14.32 18.76 -16.68
N TYR A 14 13.83 19.16 -15.49
CA TYR A 14 13.62 20.54 -15.05
C TYR A 14 14.55 20.89 -13.89
N ALA A 15 14.55 22.17 -13.48
CA ALA A 15 15.17 22.61 -12.23
C ALA A 15 14.24 22.30 -11.04
N PRO A 16 14.61 21.40 -10.11
CA PRO A 16 13.70 20.95 -9.06
C PRO A 16 13.42 22.03 -8.01
N ASN A 17 12.25 21.95 -7.39
CA ASN A 17 11.88 22.78 -6.26
C ASN A 17 12.72 22.41 -5.02
N LYS A 18 13.37 23.43 -4.44
CA LYS A 18 14.25 23.27 -3.28
C LYS A 18 13.51 23.17 -1.95
N TRP A 19 12.32 23.78 -1.85
CA TRP A 19 11.59 23.92 -0.58
C TRP A 19 10.56 22.82 -0.34
N ALA A 20 9.93 22.32 -1.41
CA ALA A 20 8.90 21.30 -1.29
C ALA A 20 9.43 19.99 -0.66
N PRO A 21 10.59 19.43 -1.07
CA PRO A 21 11.16 18.24 -0.42
C PRO A 21 11.38 18.42 1.08
N ILE A 22 11.82 19.60 1.53
CA ILE A 22 12.03 19.90 2.96
C ILE A 22 10.73 19.71 3.75
N ILE A 23 9.63 20.28 3.26
CA ILE A 23 8.30 20.20 3.91
C ILE A 23 7.87 18.73 4.03
N PHE A 24 8.01 17.95 2.96
CA PHE A 24 7.64 16.53 2.99
C PHE A 24 8.56 15.70 3.90
N THR A 25 9.87 15.94 3.88
CA THR A 25 10.84 15.30 4.78
C THR A 25 10.43 15.51 6.24
N PHE A 26 10.16 16.75 6.65
CA PHE A 26 9.71 17.02 8.01
C PHE A 26 8.35 16.40 8.31
N GLY A 27 7.39 16.47 7.38
CA GLY A 27 6.07 15.86 7.52
C GLY A 27 6.13 14.36 7.79
N PHE A 28 6.88 13.62 6.97
CA PHE A 28 7.04 12.17 7.14
C PHE A 28 7.89 11.81 8.38
N THR A 29 8.89 12.62 8.72
CA THR A 29 9.68 12.43 9.95
C THR A 29 8.81 12.57 11.20
N ILE A 30 8.05 13.67 11.29
CA ILE A 30 7.16 13.94 12.43
C ILE A 30 6.10 12.85 12.53
N SER A 31 5.49 12.48 11.40
CA SER A 31 4.51 11.39 11.32
C SER A 31 5.11 10.06 11.80
N GLY A 32 6.33 9.70 11.35
CA GLY A 32 7.02 8.47 11.72
C GLY A 32 7.41 8.43 13.20
N LEU A 33 7.91 9.54 13.76
CA LEU A 33 8.21 9.66 15.18
C LEU A 33 6.94 9.53 16.04
N PHE A 34 5.82 10.10 15.58
CA PHE A 34 4.55 9.96 16.27
C PHE A 34 4.04 8.51 16.22
N HIS A 35 4.12 7.83 15.07
CA HIS A 35 3.84 6.38 14.98
C HIS A 35 4.72 5.57 15.93
N LEU A 36 6.01 5.89 16.03
CA LEU A 36 6.94 5.20 16.94
C LEU A 36 6.54 5.40 18.41
N TRP A 37 6.21 6.64 18.79
CA TRP A 37 5.70 6.95 20.12
C TRP A 37 4.37 6.21 20.40
N GLN A 38 3.44 6.19 19.46
CA GLN A 38 2.18 5.45 19.57
C GLN A 38 2.42 3.94 19.73
N CYS A 39 3.37 3.38 18.97
CA CYS A 39 3.77 1.98 19.07
C CYS A 39 4.29 1.62 20.45
N HIS A 40 5.12 2.49 21.04
CA HIS A 40 5.63 2.33 22.39
C HIS A 40 4.50 2.46 23.43
N ARG A 41 3.69 3.52 23.33
CA ARG A 41 2.60 3.83 24.28
C ARG A 41 1.49 2.77 24.30
N TYR A 42 1.16 2.18 23.15
CA TYR A 42 0.10 1.17 22.99
C TYR A 42 0.64 -0.27 22.89
N LYS A 43 1.96 -0.48 23.01
CA LYS A 43 2.62 -1.80 22.91
C LYS A 43 2.22 -2.58 21.64
N CYS A 44 2.17 -1.89 20.50
CA CYS A 44 1.64 -2.41 19.24
C CYS A 44 2.64 -2.36 18.08
N PHE A 45 3.95 -2.39 18.37
CA PHE A 45 5.00 -2.33 17.36
C PHE A 45 4.82 -3.36 16.24
N LYS A 46 4.49 -4.62 16.58
CA LYS A 46 4.23 -5.69 15.59
C LYS A 46 3.06 -5.39 14.65
N LEU A 47 2.10 -4.56 15.06
CA LEU A 47 0.94 -4.20 14.23
C LEU A 47 1.29 -3.10 13.23
N MET A 48 2.15 -2.16 13.62
CA MET A 48 2.36 -0.88 12.94
C MET A 48 3.76 -0.69 12.34
N TRP A 49 4.68 -1.65 12.49
CA TRP A 49 6.07 -1.51 12.00
C TRP A 49 6.16 -1.16 10.52
N LEU A 50 5.23 -1.64 9.68
CA LEU A 50 5.17 -1.31 8.24
C LEU A 50 4.90 0.19 8.00
N HIS A 51 4.07 0.83 8.83
CA HIS A 51 3.82 2.27 8.74
C HIS A 51 5.07 3.08 9.09
N ILE A 52 5.83 2.63 10.11
CA ILE A 52 7.10 3.25 10.49
C ILE A 52 8.12 3.10 9.36
N ALA A 53 8.26 1.90 8.80
CA ALA A 53 9.15 1.63 7.67
C ALA A 53 8.82 2.53 6.47
N CYS A 54 7.53 2.67 6.13
CA CYS A 54 7.05 3.59 5.10
C CYS A 54 7.46 5.04 5.37
N CYS A 55 7.26 5.55 6.58
CA CYS A 55 7.64 6.92 6.95
C CYS A 55 9.16 7.15 6.87
N ILE A 56 9.97 6.16 7.27
CA ILE A 56 11.43 6.22 7.16
C ILE A 56 11.85 6.31 5.69
N MET A 57 11.28 5.47 4.83
CA MET A 57 11.59 5.48 3.40
C MET A 57 11.22 6.80 2.74
N PHE A 58 10.03 7.35 3.04
CA PHE A 58 9.69 8.68 2.56
C PHE A 58 10.63 9.76 3.08
N THR A 59 11.01 9.70 4.35
CA THR A 59 11.96 10.66 4.94
C THR A 59 13.30 10.63 4.21
N ILE A 60 13.88 9.45 4.00
CA ILE A 60 15.13 9.28 3.27
C ILE A 60 14.96 9.74 1.81
N GLY A 61 13.85 9.37 1.18
CA GLY A 61 13.54 9.72 -0.20
C GLY A 61 13.45 11.22 -0.42
N PHE A 62 12.68 11.94 0.40
CA PHE A 62 12.56 13.40 0.27
C PHE A 62 13.78 14.16 0.77
N ALA A 63 14.54 13.65 1.74
CA ALA A 63 15.80 14.26 2.17
C ALA A 63 16.88 14.16 1.08
N THR A 64 16.98 12.99 0.43
CA THR A 64 17.88 12.82 -0.71
C THR A 64 17.40 13.60 -1.95
N ARG A 65 16.07 13.74 -2.14
CA ARG A 65 15.49 14.62 -3.17
C ARG A 65 15.86 16.08 -2.93
N GLU A 66 15.84 16.57 -1.69
CA GLU A 66 16.29 17.93 -1.36
C GLU A 66 17.74 18.14 -1.78
N TYR A 67 18.64 17.24 -1.38
CA TYR A 67 20.04 17.31 -1.80
C TYR A 67 20.17 17.33 -3.33
N GLY A 68 19.39 16.47 -4.01
CA GLY A 68 19.31 16.42 -5.47
C GLY A 68 18.75 17.71 -6.09
N ALA A 69 17.89 18.47 -5.41
CA ALA A 69 17.36 19.74 -5.89
C ALA A 69 18.42 20.86 -5.90
N PHE A 70 19.47 20.75 -5.08
CA PHE A 70 20.64 21.64 -5.15
C PHE A 70 21.72 21.13 -6.10
N ASN A 71 21.79 19.82 -6.34
CA ASN A 71 22.81 19.15 -7.15
C ASN A 71 22.17 18.33 -8.29
N TYR A 72 21.37 18.97 -9.13
CA TYR A 72 20.53 18.29 -10.14
C TYR A 72 21.23 18.03 -11.48
N MET A 73 22.47 18.49 -11.66
CA MET A 73 23.24 18.26 -12.89
C MET A 73 23.80 16.84 -12.95
N ASP A 74 23.81 16.26 -14.14
CA ASP A 74 24.28 14.90 -14.39
C ASP A 74 25.76 14.72 -13.96
N SER A 75 25.95 13.82 -13.00
CA SER A 75 27.23 13.33 -12.53
C SER A 75 27.01 12.01 -11.81
N ASP A 76 28.00 11.12 -11.77
CA ASP A 76 27.85 9.78 -11.17
C ASP A 76 27.34 9.84 -9.72
N ALA A 77 27.83 10.81 -8.93
CA ALA A 77 27.40 11.02 -7.55
C ALA A 77 25.96 11.51 -7.45
N ASN A 78 25.57 12.49 -8.28
CA ASN A 78 24.21 13.04 -8.27
C ASN A 78 23.19 12.03 -8.81
N LEU A 79 23.59 11.22 -9.79
CA LEU A 79 22.79 10.13 -10.33
C LEU A 79 22.48 9.09 -9.24
N ALA A 80 23.47 8.71 -8.43
CA ALA A 80 23.27 7.80 -7.31
C ALA A 80 22.25 8.37 -6.30
N VAL A 81 22.35 9.66 -5.96
CA VAL A 81 21.37 10.32 -5.07
C VAL A 81 19.97 10.35 -5.70
N TYR A 82 19.86 10.66 -6.98
CA TYR A 82 18.59 10.66 -7.72
C TYR A 82 17.93 9.27 -7.69
N ILE A 83 18.71 8.21 -7.92
CA ILE A 83 18.23 6.83 -7.88
C ILE A 83 17.73 6.48 -6.47
N VAL A 84 18.51 6.79 -5.42
CA VAL A 84 18.10 6.53 -4.03
C VAL A 84 16.81 7.27 -3.69
N SER A 85 16.72 8.56 -4.02
CA SER A 85 15.52 9.37 -3.82
C SER A 85 14.30 8.72 -4.49
N THR A 86 14.42 8.42 -5.78
CA THR A 86 13.33 7.85 -6.58
C THR A 86 12.89 6.50 -6.04
N CYS A 87 13.83 5.58 -5.81
CA CYS A 87 13.53 4.25 -5.27
C CYS A 87 12.85 4.33 -3.90
N MET A 88 13.36 5.13 -2.98
CA MET A 88 12.81 5.23 -1.62
C MET A 88 11.39 5.80 -1.61
N ILE A 89 11.12 6.84 -2.43
CA ILE A 89 9.78 7.41 -2.57
C ILE A 89 8.83 6.39 -3.23
N TYR A 90 9.31 5.65 -4.24
CA TYR A 90 8.45 4.81 -5.07
C TYR A 90 8.09 3.50 -4.37
N MET A 91 9.02 2.95 -3.60
CA MET A 91 8.83 1.71 -2.82
C MET A 91 8.04 1.91 -1.52
N ALA A 92 7.89 3.14 -1.02
CA ALA A 92 7.22 3.39 0.26
C ALA A 92 5.71 3.05 0.26
N PRO A 93 4.90 3.38 -0.77
CA PRO A 93 3.46 3.09 -0.72
C PRO A 93 3.06 1.62 -0.88
N PRO A 94 3.76 0.78 -1.67
CA PRO A 94 3.52 -0.68 -1.63
C PRO A 94 3.69 -1.27 -0.22
N ILE A 95 4.59 -0.71 0.60
CA ILE A 95 4.75 -1.10 2.00
C ILE A 95 3.57 -0.62 2.86
N LEU A 96 3.05 0.57 2.57
CA LEU A 96 1.84 1.10 3.22
C LEU A 96 0.59 0.28 2.85
N GLU A 97 0.50 -0.16 1.60
CA GLU A 97 -0.50 -1.09 1.10
C GLU A 97 -0.40 -2.44 1.82
N LEU A 98 0.80 -2.98 1.97
CA LEU A 98 1.05 -4.18 2.77
C LEU A 98 0.63 -4.00 4.24
N ALA A 99 0.74 -2.78 4.77
CA ALA A 99 0.24 -2.45 6.10
C ALA A 99 -1.30 -2.51 6.16
N ASN A 100 -2.01 -2.02 5.13
CA ASN A 100 -3.48 -2.17 5.03
C ASN A 100 -3.88 -3.66 5.05
N TYR A 101 -3.17 -4.51 4.32
CA TYR A 101 -3.42 -5.96 4.29
C TYR A 101 -3.25 -6.61 5.66
N HIS A 102 -2.22 -6.18 6.39
CA HIS A 102 -1.97 -6.64 7.74
C HIS A 102 -3.09 -6.23 8.71
N ILE A 103 -3.55 -4.98 8.64
CA ILE A 103 -4.64 -4.49 9.48
C ILE A 103 -5.96 -5.18 9.13
N LEU A 104 -6.31 -5.36 7.85
CA LEU A 104 -7.53 -6.09 7.48
C LEU A 104 -7.50 -7.51 8.00
N GLY A 105 -6.36 -8.22 7.86
CA GLY A 105 -6.20 -9.55 8.46
C GLY A 105 -6.50 -9.53 9.97
N HIS A 106 -6.05 -8.51 10.69
CA HIS A 106 -6.35 -8.35 12.11
C HIS A 106 -7.83 -8.07 12.41
N VAL A 107 -8.52 -7.30 11.56
CA VAL A 107 -9.98 -7.08 11.65
C VAL A 107 -10.74 -8.39 11.42
N LEU A 108 -10.28 -9.21 10.47
CA LEU A 108 -10.89 -10.52 10.21
C LEU A 108 -10.68 -11.52 11.35
N TYR A 109 -9.54 -11.45 12.07
CA TYR A 109 -9.34 -12.22 13.31
C TYR A 109 -10.33 -11.81 14.41
N TYR A 110 -10.72 -10.52 14.44
CA TYR A 110 -11.65 -10.00 15.44
C TYR A 110 -13.09 -10.45 15.21
N ILE A 111 -13.52 -10.67 13.96
CA ILE A 111 -14.85 -11.19 13.61
C ILE A 111 -14.70 -12.40 12.69
N PRO A 112 -14.39 -13.58 13.25
CA PRO A 112 -14.03 -14.74 12.45
C PRO A 112 -15.22 -15.31 11.64
N TYR A 113 -16.43 -15.30 12.19
CA TYR A 113 -17.63 -15.87 11.57
C TYR A 113 -18.16 -15.09 10.34
N HIS A 114 -17.63 -13.89 10.07
CA HIS A 114 -17.93 -13.15 8.84
C HIS A 114 -16.76 -13.05 7.87
N SER A 115 -15.61 -13.62 8.23
CA SER A 115 -14.40 -13.58 7.43
C SER A 115 -14.60 -14.29 6.08
N PRO A 116 -14.43 -13.61 4.93
CA PRO A 116 -14.59 -14.25 3.61
C PRO A 116 -13.45 -15.19 3.24
N MET A 117 -12.27 -14.97 3.83
CA MET A 117 -11.09 -15.82 3.71
C MET A 117 -10.43 -15.96 5.07
N HIS A 118 -9.54 -16.92 5.24
CA HIS A 118 -8.83 -17.07 6.51
C HIS A 118 -8.00 -15.79 6.84
N PRO A 119 -8.13 -15.20 8.04
CA PRO A 119 -7.52 -13.92 8.38
C PRO A 119 -6.00 -13.86 8.22
N GLY A 120 -5.32 -14.96 8.54
CA GLY A 120 -3.87 -15.08 8.37
C GLY A 120 -3.42 -15.07 6.91
N ARG A 121 -4.32 -15.40 5.98
CA ARG A 121 -4.01 -15.51 4.54
C ARG A 121 -4.13 -14.18 3.81
N VAL A 122 -4.91 -13.22 4.33
CA VAL A 122 -5.05 -11.89 3.70
C VAL A 122 -3.68 -11.26 3.46
N PHE A 123 -2.87 -11.19 4.51
CA PHE A 123 -1.54 -10.61 4.44
C PHE A 123 -0.62 -11.35 3.48
N THR A 124 -0.60 -12.69 3.53
CA THR A 124 0.30 -13.49 2.69
C THR A 124 -0.12 -13.48 1.22
N THR A 125 -1.42 -13.58 0.92
CA THR A 125 -1.94 -13.61 -0.45
C THR A 125 -1.75 -12.25 -1.13
N PHE A 126 -2.25 -11.17 -0.54
CA PHE A 126 -2.13 -9.85 -1.14
C PHE A 126 -0.70 -9.30 -1.08
N GLY A 127 0.06 -9.64 -0.03
CA GLY A 127 1.48 -9.31 0.06
C GLY A 127 2.31 -10.01 -1.02
N MET A 128 2.00 -11.26 -1.36
CA MET A 128 2.68 -11.96 -2.44
C MET A 128 2.29 -11.42 -3.81
N LEU A 129 1.00 -11.17 -4.06
CA LEU A 129 0.54 -10.54 -5.31
C LEU A 129 1.23 -9.18 -5.51
N SER A 130 1.30 -8.37 -4.45
CA SER A 130 2.00 -7.08 -4.50
C SER A 130 3.50 -7.24 -4.70
N THR A 131 4.13 -8.23 -4.07
CA THR A 131 5.57 -8.52 -4.30
C THR A 131 5.84 -8.88 -5.76
N ILE A 132 4.98 -9.69 -6.39
CA ILE A 132 5.11 -10.04 -7.82
C ILE A 132 4.98 -8.77 -8.67
N VAL A 133 3.99 -7.94 -8.38
CA VAL A 133 3.79 -6.65 -9.07
C VAL A 133 5.01 -5.75 -8.93
N GLU A 134 5.57 -5.60 -7.74
CA GLU A 134 6.75 -4.75 -7.50
C GLU A 134 8.00 -5.31 -8.17
N VAL A 135 8.19 -6.63 -8.22
CA VAL A 135 9.29 -7.26 -8.96
C VAL A 135 9.14 -7.02 -10.47
N MET A 136 7.93 -7.20 -11.02
CA MET A 136 7.66 -6.89 -12.42
C MET A 136 7.96 -5.42 -12.72
N ASN A 137 7.52 -4.50 -11.85
CA ASN A 137 7.77 -3.08 -12.00
C ASN A 137 9.27 -2.75 -11.98
N ALA A 138 10.01 -3.26 -10.99
CA ALA A 138 11.45 -3.04 -10.85
C ALA A 138 12.25 -3.57 -12.07
N LEU A 139 11.89 -4.76 -12.56
CA LEU A 139 12.49 -5.32 -13.78
C LEU A 139 12.13 -4.49 -15.02
N GLY A 140 10.89 -4.01 -15.11
CA GLY A 140 10.40 -3.17 -16.19
C GLY A 140 11.17 -1.85 -16.28
N VAL A 141 11.24 -1.12 -15.16
CA VAL A 141 11.99 0.14 -15.02
C VAL A 141 13.48 -0.05 -15.30
N SER A 142 14.10 -1.09 -14.74
CA SER A 142 15.53 -1.38 -14.95
C SER A 142 15.88 -1.64 -16.41
N ASN A 143 15.05 -2.43 -17.11
CA ASN A 143 15.24 -2.70 -18.53
C ASN A 143 14.99 -1.46 -19.40
N LEU A 144 14.01 -0.63 -19.06
CA LEU A 144 13.68 0.58 -19.80
C LEU A 144 14.78 1.65 -19.67
N ALA A 145 15.32 1.83 -18.47
CA ALA A 145 16.35 2.83 -18.15
C ALA A 145 17.74 2.49 -18.72
N ASN A 146 18.02 1.22 -19.04
CA ASN A 146 19.33 0.81 -19.53
C ASN A 146 19.44 0.98 -21.05
N HIS A 147 19.96 2.13 -21.48
CA HIS A 147 20.20 2.47 -22.88
C HIS A 147 21.18 1.53 -23.62
N LYS A 148 21.95 0.71 -22.90
CA LYS A 148 22.87 -0.27 -23.50
C LYS A 148 22.18 -1.55 -23.95
N LEU A 149 20.93 -1.78 -23.53
CA LEU A 149 20.17 -2.98 -23.91
C LEU A 149 19.59 -2.86 -25.32
N PRO A 150 19.42 -4.00 -26.03
CA PRO A 150 18.71 -4.02 -27.31
C PRO A 150 17.31 -3.43 -27.21
N GLU A 151 16.86 -2.79 -28.28
CA GLU A 151 15.54 -2.14 -28.34
C GLU A 151 14.38 -3.11 -28.01
N SER A 152 14.51 -4.38 -28.42
CA SER A 152 13.56 -5.43 -28.07
C SER A 152 13.42 -5.65 -26.55
N ARG A 153 14.53 -5.60 -25.80
CA ARG A 153 14.50 -5.73 -24.33
C ARG A 153 13.94 -4.48 -23.66
N ARG A 154 14.24 -3.29 -24.18
CA ARG A 154 13.70 -2.03 -23.66
C ARG A 154 12.18 -1.98 -23.83
N LYS A 155 11.67 -2.38 -25.00
CA LYS A 155 10.23 -2.53 -25.27
C LYS A 155 9.57 -3.55 -24.33
N THR A 156 10.22 -4.70 -24.09
CA THR A 156 9.72 -5.65 -23.07
C THR A 156 9.69 -5.02 -21.69
N GLY A 157 10.70 -4.23 -21.31
CA GLY A 157 10.72 -3.48 -20.05
C GLY A 157 9.55 -2.52 -19.90
N GLU A 158 9.26 -1.75 -20.95
CA GLU A 158 8.12 -0.84 -21.01
C GLU A 158 6.79 -1.57 -20.82
N ILE A 159 6.57 -2.68 -21.56
CA ILE A 159 5.37 -3.50 -21.45
C ILE A 159 5.23 -4.06 -20.03
N LEU A 160 6.33 -4.56 -19.45
CA LEU A 160 6.35 -5.16 -18.12
C LEU A 160 5.99 -4.13 -17.03
N MET A 161 6.56 -2.92 -17.10
CA MET A 161 6.27 -1.80 -16.21
C MET A 161 4.79 -1.36 -16.32
N LYS A 162 4.28 -1.22 -17.55
CA LYS A 162 2.86 -0.86 -17.77
C LYS A 162 1.93 -1.92 -17.23
N ALA A 163 2.23 -3.19 -17.48
CA ALA A 163 1.45 -4.31 -16.99
C ALA A 163 1.43 -4.36 -15.46
N SER A 164 2.58 -4.15 -14.78
CA SER A 164 2.62 -4.14 -13.32
C SER A 164 1.75 -3.04 -12.72
N LEU A 165 1.75 -1.83 -13.29
CA LEU A 165 0.91 -0.74 -12.79
C LEU A 165 -0.60 -1.03 -12.92
N ILE A 166 -1.02 -1.66 -14.03
CA ILE A 166 -2.43 -2.08 -14.22
C ILE A 166 -2.80 -3.19 -13.22
N VAL A 167 -1.94 -4.20 -13.08
CA VAL A 167 -2.18 -5.31 -12.14
C VAL A 167 -2.22 -4.79 -10.70
N GLN A 168 -1.39 -3.81 -10.33
CA GLN A 168 -1.41 -3.16 -9.02
C GLN A 168 -2.80 -2.58 -8.69
N VAL A 169 -3.41 -1.86 -9.63
CA VAL A 169 -4.78 -1.33 -9.47
C VAL A 169 -5.78 -2.48 -9.30
N GLY A 170 -5.64 -3.56 -10.08
CA GLY A 170 -6.48 -4.75 -9.94
C GLY A 170 -6.40 -5.40 -8.55
N VAL A 171 -5.19 -5.52 -7.99
CA VAL A 171 -4.95 -6.06 -6.64
C VAL A 171 -5.60 -5.18 -5.57
N LEU A 172 -5.44 -3.85 -5.65
CA LEU A 172 -6.09 -2.89 -4.76
C LEU A 172 -7.63 -2.99 -4.81
N LEU A 173 -8.20 -3.10 -6.02
CA LEU A 173 -9.65 -3.25 -6.19
C LEU A 173 -10.16 -4.57 -5.59
N LEU A 174 -9.43 -5.68 -5.81
CA LEU A 174 -9.76 -6.97 -5.21
C LEU A 174 -9.73 -6.91 -3.67
N PHE A 175 -8.76 -6.20 -3.10
CA PHE A 175 -8.68 -5.98 -1.66
C PHE A 175 -9.90 -5.19 -1.13
N CYS A 176 -10.31 -4.12 -1.84
CA CYS A 176 -11.53 -3.38 -1.52
C CYS A 176 -12.78 -4.25 -1.58
N VAL A 177 -12.90 -5.13 -2.59
CA VAL A 177 -14.02 -6.06 -2.72
C VAL A 177 -14.06 -7.02 -1.52
N LEU A 178 -12.92 -7.58 -1.11
CA LEU A 178 -12.84 -8.44 0.07
C LEU A 178 -13.32 -7.73 1.34
N ALA A 179 -12.82 -6.51 1.58
CA ALA A 179 -13.24 -5.70 2.72
C ALA A 179 -14.74 -5.36 2.67
N ALA A 180 -15.27 -5.06 1.48
CA ALA A 180 -16.69 -4.75 1.28
C ALA A 180 -17.59 -5.98 1.53
N ILE A 181 -17.18 -7.17 1.11
CA ILE A 181 -17.91 -8.42 1.40
C ILE A 181 -17.95 -8.65 2.92
N PHE A 182 -16.82 -8.50 3.60
CA PHE A 182 -16.76 -8.62 5.06
C PHE A 182 -17.66 -7.60 5.77
N GLN A 183 -17.61 -6.33 5.37
CA GLN A 183 -18.45 -5.28 5.94
C GLN A 183 -19.94 -5.57 5.72
N ARG A 184 -20.34 -5.99 4.51
CA ARG A 184 -21.73 -6.34 4.20
C ARG A 184 -22.24 -7.48 5.08
N ARG A 185 -21.43 -8.51 5.32
CA ARG A 185 -21.77 -9.63 6.23
C ARG A 185 -21.97 -9.14 7.67
N CYS A 186 -21.09 -8.28 8.17
CA CYS A 186 -21.21 -7.70 9.51
C CYS A 186 -22.47 -6.84 9.66
N VAL A 187 -22.76 -5.97 8.68
CA VAL A 187 -23.93 -5.08 8.70
C VAL A 187 -25.23 -5.86 8.64
N ARG A 188 -25.31 -6.87 7.77
CA ARG A 188 -26.50 -7.75 7.64
C ARG A 188 -26.86 -8.39 8.98
N ASP A 189 -25.84 -8.74 9.75
CA ASP A 189 -25.99 -9.41 11.04
C ASP A 189 -25.93 -8.40 12.20
N GLY A 190 -26.13 -7.10 11.96
CA GLY A 190 -26.28 -6.08 13.00
C GLY A 190 -25.00 -5.74 13.78
N ILE A 191 -23.83 -6.19 13.33
CA ILE A 191 -22.54 -5.92 13.98
C ILE A 191 -21.97 -4.62 13.42
N TRP A 192 -22.47 -3.51 13.96
CA TRP A 192 -22.02 -2.15 13.63
C TRP A 192 -21.40 -1.45 14.85
N THR A 193 -20.28 -1.98 15.33
CA THR A 193 -19.54 -1.34 16.42
C THR A 193 -18.48 -0.39 15.90
N ARG A 194 -18.14 0.63 16.71
CA ARG A 194 -17.04 1.55 16.42
C ARG A 194 -15.68 0.83 16.29
N ARG A 195 -15.53 -0.30 16.97
CA ARG A 195 -14.33 -1.15 16.95
C ARG A 195 -14.06 -1.77 15.58
N VAL A 196 -15.10 -1.96 14.76
CA VAL A 196 -15.01 -2.59 13.43
C VAL A 196 -15.13 -1.55 12.33
N SER A 197 -16.12 -0.66 12.45
CA SER A 197 -16.40 0.36 11.43
C SER A 197 -15.25 1.35 11.25
N VAL A 198 -14.61 1.82 12.32
CA VAL A 198 -13.52 2.80 12.20
C VAL A 198 -12.31 2.21 11.46
N PRO A 199 -11.76 1.04 11.84
CA PRO A 199 -10.68 0.42 11.07
C PRO A 199 -11.03 0.18 9.59
N LEU A 200 -12.25 -0.26 9.28
CA LEU A 200 -12.69 -0.46 7.90
C LEU A 200 -12.75 0.85 7.10
N TRP A 201 -13.31 1.91 7.68
CA TRP A 201 -13.33 3.24 7.03
C TRP A 201 -11.92 3.79 6.82
N THR A 202 -11.03 3.66 7.81
CA THR A 202 -9.62 4.06 7.67
C THR A 202 -8.94 3.26 6.55
N LEU A 203 -9.21 1.95 6.43
CA LEU A 203 -8.71 1.13 5.33
C LEU A 203 -9.22 1.59 3.97
N TYR A 204 -10.52 1.89 3.83
CA TYR A 204 -11.05 2.37 2.54
C TYR A 204 -10.45 3.71 2.13
N ILE A 205 -10.32 4.65 3.06
CA ILE A 205 -9.70 5.95 2.77
C ILE A 205 -8.22 5.75 2.41
N SER A 206 -7.49 4.92 3.17
CA SER A 206 -6.08 4.60 2.89
C SER A 206 -5.91 4.00 1.49
N THR A 207 -6.70 2.98 1.16
CA THR A 207 -6.66 2.31 -0.15
C THR A 207 -7.08 3.25 -1.27
N PHE A 208 -8.05 4.14 -1.06
CA PHE A 208 -8.44 5.15 -2.04
C PHE A 208 -7.33 6.17 -2.31
N LEU A 209 -6.62 6.64 -1.28
CA LEU A 209 -5.46 7.51 -1.44
C LEU A 209 -4.33 6.80 -2.21
N ILE A 210 -4.07 5.53 -1.92
CA ILE A 210 -3.10 4.72 -2.67
C ILE A 210 -3.55 4.55 -4.13
N LEU A 211 -4.84 4.34 -4.37
CA LEU A 211 -5.39 4.22 -5.73
C LEU A 211 -5.19 5.51 -6.55
N ILE A 212 -5.45 6.69 -5.96
CA ILE A 212 -5.18 7.98 -6.64
C ILE A 212 -3.73 8.04 -7.12
N ARG A 213 -2.79 7.67 -6.25
CA ARG A 213 -1.36 7.60 -6.57
C ARG A 213 -1.08 6.58 -7.68
N CYS A 214 -1.62 5.37 -7.62
CA CYS A 214 -1.45 4.36 -8.67
C CYS A 214 -1.99 4.83 -10.03
N VAL A 215 -3.13 5.53 -10.06
CA VAL A 215 -3.67 6.13 -11.29
C VAL A 215 -2.73 7.22 -11.81
N TYR A 216 -2.24 8.11 -10.95
CA TYR A 216 -1.23 9.10 -11.32
C TYR A 216 0.00 8.42 -11.95
N ARG A 217 0.49 7.31 -11.36
CA ARG A 217 1.62 6.54 -11.91
C ARG A 217 1.36 5.95 -13.28
N ILE A 218 0.17 5.40 -13.49
CA ILE A 218 -0.23 4.92 -14.82
C ILE A 218 -0.17 6.09 -15.81
N VAL A 219 -0.81 7.22 -15.50
CA VAL A 219 -0.83 8.37 -16.43
C VAL A 219 0.57 8.93 -16.70
N GLU A 220 1.41 9.05 -15.66
CA GLU A 220 2.81 9.50 -15.77
C GLU A 220 3.64 8.60 -16.68
N HIS A 221 3.61 7.28 -16.47
CA HIS A 221 4.45 6.35 -17.24
C HIS A 221 3.89 6.07 -18.64
N PHE A 222 2.57 6.06 -18.82
CA PHE A 222 1.98 5.92 -20.15
C PHE A 222 2.21 7.19 -20.99
N GLY A 223 2.16 8.37 -20.36
CA GLY A 223 2.52 9.63 -20.99
C GLY A 223 4.01 9.73 -21.35
N PHE A 224 4.89 9.07 -20.58
CA PHE A 224 6.31 8.96 -20.92
C PHE A 224 6.54 8.10 -22.16
N SER A 225 5.86 6.97 -22.28
CA SER A 225 6.05 6.03 -23.40
C SER A 225 5.48 6.50 -24.74
N SER A 226 4.51 7.41 -24.76
CA SER A 226 4.04 8.06 -25.99
C SER A 226 5.08 8.99 -26.62
N LEU A 227 6.13 9.35 -25.87
CA LEU A 227 7.26 10.15 -26.32
C LEU A 227 8.36 9.17 -26.78
N GLY A 228 8.50 9.01 -28.09
CA GLY A 228 9.58 8.19 -28.63
C GLY A 228 10.97 8.79 -28.28
N PRO A 229 12.06 7.99 -28.33
CA PRO A 229 13.42 8.50 -28.15
C PRO A 229 13.80 9.64 -29.12
N GLU A 230 13.11 9.74 -30.26
CA GLU A 230 13.29 10.80 -31.25
C GLU A 230 12.53 12.09 -30.92
N SER A 231 11.42 12.02 -30.16
CA SER A 231 10.64 13.20 -29.76
C SER A 231 11.37 14.10 -28.76
N LEU A 232 12.42 13.60 -28.10
CA LEU A 232 13.29 14.40 -27.22
C LEU A 232 14.26 15.32 -27.99
N LYS A 233 14.44 15.12 -29.30
CA LYS A 233 15.34 15.95 -30.14
C LYS A 233 14.65 17.16 -30.76
N ASP A 234 13.35 17.08 -31.04
CA ASP A 234 12.64 18.10 -31.84
C ASP A 234 11.71 19.02 -31.04
N GLY A 235 11.74 18.96 -29.70
CA GLY A 235 10.99 19.90 -28.87
C GLY A 235 9.46 19.71 -28.90
N GLU A 236 8.96 18.58 -29.42
CA GLU A 236 7.55 18.20 -29.33
C GLU A 236 7.18 17.64 -27.94
N GLU A 237 5.92 17.84 -27.59
CA GLU A 237 5.39 18.03 -26.25
C GLU A 237 5.71 16.93 -25.24
N ILE A 238 6.71 17.16 -24.37
CA ILE A 238 6.84 16.42 -23.10
C ILE A 238 5.46 16.44 -22.42
N SER A 239 4.90 15.26 -22.17
CA SER A 239 3.59 15.10 -21.52
C SER A 239 3.48 16.06 -20.33
N TYR A 240 2.39 16.84 -20.29
CA TYR A 240 2.17 17.93 -19.34
C TYR A 240 2.44 17.51 -17.88
N ILE A 241 2.17 16.24 -17.54
CA ILE A 241 2.45 15.67 -16.21
C ILE A 241 3.93 15.60 -15.86
N LEU A 242 4.82 15.35 -16.82
CA LEU A 242 6.27 15.30 -16.60
C LEU A 242 6.89 16.71 -16.57
N ARG A 243 6.25 17.69 -17.21
CA ARG A 243 6.71 19.07 -17.23
C ARG A 243 6.53 19.78 -15.89
N TYR A 244 5.47 19.44 -15.15
CA TYR A 244 5.10 20.16 -13.93
C TYR A 244 5.34 19.31 -12.67
N GLU A 245 6.43 19.64 -11.96
CA GLU A 245 6.80 18.96 -10.72
C GLU A 245 5.72 19.00 -9.62
N TRP A 246 4.82 19.98 -9.64
CA TRP A 246 3.77 20.08 -8.62
C TRP A 246 2.80 18.89 -8.66
N PHE A 247 2.60 18.23 -9.81
CA PHE A 247 1.79 17.01 -9.90
C PHE A 247 2.36 15.90 -9.02
N PHE A 248 3.68 15.71 -9.07
CA PHE A 248 4.38 14.76 -8.21
C PHE A 248 4.17 15.09 -6.73
N TYR A 249 4.33 16.36 -6.32
CA TYR A 249 4.12 16.71 -4.91
C TYR A 249 2.66 16.55 -4.45
N VAL A 250 1.67 16.77 -5.32
CA VAL A 250 0.26 16.60 -4.95
C VAL A 250 -0.12 15.11 -4.93
N PHE A 251 0.05 14.41 -6.05
CA PHE A 251 -0.50 13.06 -6.23
C PHE A 251 0.40 11.95 -5.68
N GLU A 252 1.71 12.19 -5.55
CA GLU A 252 2.64 11.23 -4.95
C GLU A 252 2.90 11.57 -3.47
N ALA A 253 3.32 12.80 -3.18
CA ALA A 253 3.80 13.16 -1.84
C ALA A 253 2.67 13.50 -0.86
N ALA A 254 1.79 14.44 -1.21
CA ALA A 254 0.75 14.95 -0.31
C ALA A 254 -0.31 13.90 -0.01
N VAL A 255 -0.78 13.17 -1.01
CA VAL A 255 -1.74 12.06 -0.84
C VAL A 255 -1.19 11.01 0.13
N MET A 256 0.11 10.68 0.06
CA MET A 256 0.75 9.72 0.97
C MET A 256 1.00 10.30 2.37
N LEU A 257 1.37 11.58 2.47
CA LEU A 257 1.51 12.25 3.76
C LEU A 257 0.17 12.29 4.50
N VAL A 258 -0.92 12.68 3.82
CA VAL A 258 -2.28 12.63 4.37
C VAL A 258 -2.62 11.23 4.85
N ASN A 259 -2.28 10.18 4.08
CA ASN A 259 -2.52 8.81 4.49
C ASN A 259 -1.78 8.46 5.81
N THR A 260 -0.48 8.78 5.91
CA THR A 260 0.29 8.49 7.13
C THR A 260 -0.22 9.26 8.36
N LEU A 261 -0.63 10.52 8.18
CA LEU A 261 -1.22 11.35 9.24
C LEU A 261 -2.60 10.82 9.66
N MET A 262 -3.40 10.32 8.72
CA MET A 262 -4.66 9.67 9.03
C MET A 262 -4.46 8.44 9.92
N TRP A 263 -3.47 7.59 9.61
CA TRP A 263 -3.13 6.43 10.44
C TRP A 263 -2.64 6.81 11.85
N ASN A 264 -2.02 7.98 12.00
CA ASN A 264 -1.68 8.54 13.30
C ASN A 264 -2.94 8.93 14.10
N LEU A 265 -3.95 9.51 13.45
CA LEU A 265 -5.18 9.96 14.12
C LEU A 265 -6.10 8.76 14.47
N TRP A 266 -6.36 7.89 13.50
CA TRP A 266 -7.22 6.71 13.63
C TRP A 266 -6.41 5.44 13.82
N HIS A 267 -5.56 5.47 14.85
CA HIS A 267 -4.65 4.38 15.16
C HIS A 267 -5.39 3.05 15.42
N PRO A 268 -5.10 1.95 14.69
CA PRO A 268 -5.85 0.67 14.76
C PRO A 268 -5.98 0.10 16.17
N ARG A 269 -4.93 0.27 16.99
CA ARG A 269 -4.89 -0.27 18.35
C ARG A 269 -5.91 0.34 19.32
N ARG A 270 -6.52 1.48 18.99
CA ARG A 270 -7.62 2.04 19.79
C ARG A 270 -8.92 1.24 19.64
N TYR A 271 -9.01 0.43 18.59
CA TYR A 271 -10.22 -0.27 18.18
C TYR A 271 -10.06 -1.78 18.16
N LEU A 272 -8.85 -2.28 17.86
CA LEU A 272 -8.55 -3.71 17.76
C LEU A 272 -7.78 -4.22 18.99
N PRO A 273 -8.03 -5.48 19.42
CA PRO A 273 -7.37 -6.08 20.56
C PRO A 273 -5.87 -6.35 20.32
N GLN A 274 -5.12 -6.62 21.39
CA GLN A 274 -3.69 -6.94 21.30
C GLN A 274 -3.42 -8.32 20.72
N HIS A 275 -4.21 -9.28 21.16
CA HIS A 275 -4.00 -10.68 20.88
C HIS A 275 -4.98 -11.10 19.77
N LYS A 276 -4.45 -11.81 18.76
CA LYS A 276 -5.25 -12.36 17.66
C LYS A 276 -6.20 -13.48 18.11
N SER A 277 -6.11 -13.91 19.37
CA SER A 277 -7.04 -14.85 20.01
C SER A 277 -8.32 -14.17 20.47
N THR A 278 -8.32 -12.85 20.68
CA THR A 278 -9.50 -12.11 21.13
C THR A 278 -10.41 -11.83 19.93
N TYR A 279 -11.66 -12.29 20.02
CA TYR A 279 -12.69 -12.07 19.00
C TYR A 279 -13.99 -11.56 19.62
N LEU A 280 -14.79 -10.85 18.83
CA LEU A 280 -16.10 -10.34 19.24
C LEU A 280 -17.15 -11.44 19.10
N ALA A 281 -17.90 -11.73 20.15
CA ALA A 281 -19.03 -12.65 20.12
C ALA A 281 -20.14 -12.14 19.17
N GLN A 282 -21.05 -13.03 18.79
CA GLN A 282 -22.11 -12.74 17.81
C GLN A 282 -23.19 -11.79 18.35
N ASP A 283 -23.15 -11.47 19.65
CA ASP A 283 -23.93 -10.41 20.27
C ASP A 283 -23.44 -9.00 19.87
N GLY A 284 -22.26 -8.90 19.27
CA GLY A 284 -21.64 -7.65 18.86
C GLY A 284 -21.08 -6.81 20.01
N ILE A 285 -21.02 -7.33 21.24
CA ILE A 285 -20.61 -6.58 22.44
C ILE A 285 -19.51 -7.30 23.21
N THR A 286 -19.64 -8.62 23.42
CA THR A 286 -18.76 -9.37 24.31
C THR A 286 -17.47 -9.78 23.61
N GLU A 287 -16.32 -9.54 24.23
CA GLU A 287 -15.03 -10.03 23.72
C GLU A 287 -14.66 -11.34 24.41
N LEU A 288 -14.29 -12.34 23.62
CA LEU A 288 -13.92 -13.68 24.07
C LEU A 288 -12.50 -14.03 23.64
N GLU A 289 -11.79 -14.79 24.45
CA GLU A 289 -10.52 -15.38 24.06
C GLU A 289 -10.77 -16.78 23.48
N GLY A 290 -10.45 -16.95 22.20
CA GLY A 290 -10.51 -18.23 21.51
C GLY A 290 -9.13 -18.91 21.39
N PRO A 291 -9.10 -20.18 20.95
CA PRO A 291 -7.86 -20.92 20.70
C PRO A 291 -6.99 -20.32 19.57
N GLY A 292 -7.50 -19.29 18.88
CA GLY A 292 -6.91 -18.70 17.69
C GLY A 292 -7.16 -19.54 16.43
N TRP A 293 -6.95 -18.93 15.27
CA TRP A 293 -7.04 -19.63 13.98
C TRP A 293 -5.67 -20.22 13.65
N LYS A 294 -5.53 -21.54 13.78
CA LYS A 294 -4.33 -22.28 13.39
C LYS A 294 -4.48 -22.71 11.93
N ASP A 295 -3.52 -22.30 11.10
CA ASP A 295 -3.39 -22.79 9.72
C ASP A 295 -2.11 -23.62 9.65
N ASN A 296 -2.24 -24.95 9.68
CA ASN A 296 -1.10 -25.88 9.64
C ASN A 296 -0.65 -26.22 8.21
N ARG A 297 -1.19 -25.53 7.19
CA ARG A 297 -0.97 -25.90 5.80
C ARG A 297 0.39 -25.42 5.29
N PRO A 298 1.01 -26.15 4.35
CA PRO A 298 2.22 -25.67 3.69
C PRO A 298 1.95 -24.33 3.00
N TRP A 299 2.93 -23.43 3.04
CA TRP A 299 2.79 -22.07 2.50
C TRP A 299 2.38 -22.04 1.01
N LEU A 300 2.79 -23.03 0.22
CA LEU A 300 2.42 -23.20 -1.20
C LEU A 300 0.93 -23.51 -1.40
N VAL A 301 0.32 -24.29 -0.51
CA VAL A 301 -1.12 -24.61 -0.59
C VAL A 301 -1.94 -23.37 -0.27
N THR A 302 -1.52 -22.62 0.75
CA THR A 302 -2.12 -21.32 1.11
C THR A 302 -2.04 -20.30 -0.02
N LEU A 303 -1.02 -20.41 -0.88
CA LEU A 303 -0.87 -19.56 -2.05
C LEU A 303 -1.86 -19.93 -3.18
N ILE A 304 -1.92 -21.21 -3.53
CA ILE A 304 -2.74 -21.70 -4.65
C ILE A 304 -4.23 -21.64 -4.29
N ASP A 305 -4.55 -21.87 -3.01
CA ASP A 305 -5.91 -21.86 -2.49
C ASP A 305 -6.04 -20.92 -1.27
N PRO A 306 -6.07 -19.60 -1.50
CA PRO A 306 -6.18 -18.62 -0.43
C PRO A 306 -7.56 -18.64 0.24
N PHE A 307 -8.60 -19.08 -0.46
CA PHE A 307 -9.97 -19.18 0.06
C PHE A 307 -10.25 -20.50 0.79
N GLY A 308 -9.42 -21.53 0.62
CA GLY A 308 -9.64 -22.83 1.25
C GLY A 308 -10.68 -23.68 0.54
N TRP A 309 -10.87 -23.52 -0.77
CA TRP A 309 -11.81 -24.33 -1.56
C TRP A 309 -11.38 -25.80 -1.70
N LEU A 310 -10.09 -26.09 -1.57
CA LEU A 310 -9.52 -27.42 -1.66
C LEU A 310 -9.34 -28.08 -0.28
N ASP A 311 -9.79 -27.44 0.81
CA ASP A 311 -9.70 -28.02 2.14
C ASP A 311 -10.62 -29.23 2.29
N SER A 312 -10.08 -30.29 2.89
CA SER A 312 -10.90 -31.28 3.58
C SER A 312 -11.56 -30.55 4.75
N LYS A 313 -12.89 -30.50 4.80
CA LYS A 313 -13.61 -29.91 5.93
C LYS A 313 -13.13 -30.58 7.22
N ASP A 314 -12.61 -29.79 8.16
CA ASP A 314 -12.38 -30.26 9.52
C ASP A 314 -13.74 -30.66 10.13
N ASP A 315 -13.84 -31.87 10.68
CA ASP A 315 -15.08 -32.39 11.29
C ASP A 315 -15.48 -31.64 12.58
N LYS A 316 -14.63 -30.73 13.08
CA LYS A 316 -14.90 -29.96 14.29
C LYS A 316 -15.66 -28.69 13.95
N PRO A 317 -16.77 -28.38 14.65
CA PRO A 317 -17.45 -27.11 14.46
C PRO A 317 -16.49 -25.96 14.80
N PRO A 318 -16.57 -24.84 14.08
CA PRO A 318 -15.76 -23.67 14.37
C PRO A 318 -15.85 -23.22 15.83
N PHE A 319 -14.74 -22.75 16.40
CA PHE A 319 -14.67 -22.40 17.83
C PHE A 319 -15.65 -21.30 18.28
N TRP A 320 -16.13 -20.49 17.34
CA TRP A 320 -17.15 -19.47 17.60
C TRP A 320 -18.57 -20.03 17.67
N GLU A 321 -18.84 -21.27 17.24
CA GLU A 321 -20.16 -21.91 17.36
C GLU A 321 -20.38 -22.53 18.74
N THR A 322 -19.30 -22.91 19.43
CA THR A 322 -19.34 -23.51 20.77
C THR A 322 -19.23 -22.49 21.92
N ASN A 323 -19.29 -21.19 21.61
CA ASN A 323 -18.99 -20.13 22.58
C ASN A 323 -20.19 -19.69 23.43
N GLY A 324 -21.38 -20.24 23.19
CA GLY A 324 -22.61 -19.90 23.92
C GLY A 324 -23.33 -18.62 23.45
N TYR A 325 -22.82 -17.94 22.42
CA TYR A 325 -23.40 -16.72 21.85
C TYR A 325 -24.01 -16.93 20.46
N ALA A 326 -24.25 -18.19 20.05
CA ALA A 326 -24.85 -18.49 18.76
C ALA A 326 -26.16 -17.72 18.61
N LYS A 327 -26.27 -16.92 17.52
CA LYS A 327 -27.57 -16.48 17.06
C LYS A 327 -28.35 -17.75 16.74
N VAL A 328 -29.43 -18.00 17.47
CA VAL A 328 -30.49 -18.87 16.98
C VAL A 328 -30.86 -18.32 15.62
N TYR A 329 -30.40 -18.95 14.55
CA TYR A 329 -30.96 -18.69 13.24
C TYR A 329 -32.43 -19.01 13.42
N ASN A 330 -33.28 -17.98 13.45
CA ASN A 330 -34.71 -18.19 13.41
C ASN A 330 -34.99 -18.93 12.10
N GLU A 331 -35.18 -20.23 12.22
CA GLU A 331 -35.90 -21.07 11.27
C GLU A 331 -37.33 -20.51 11.19
N HIS A 332 -37.52 -19.48 10.39
CA HIS A 332 -38.84 -19.01 10.01
C HIS A 332 -38.93 -18.99 8.49
N PHE A 333 -39.42 -20.15 8.00
CA PHE A 333 -40.30 -20.42 6.87
C PHE A 333 -39.99 -19.80 5.50
#